data_AF-A0A2E0U4J1-F1
#
_entry.id   AF-A0A2E0U4J1-F1
#
_cell.length_a   1.000
_cell.length_b   1.000
_cell.length_c   1.000
_cell.angle_alpha   90.00
_cell.angle_beta   90.00
_cell.angle_gamma   90.00
#
_symmetry.space_group_name_H-M   'P 1'
#
loop_
_entity.id
_entity.type
_entity.pdbx_description
1 polymer ?
#
loop_
_entity_poly.entity_id
_entity_poly.type
_entity_poly.pdbx_seq_one_letter_code
_entity_poly.pdbx_strand_id
1 'polypeptide(L)' 'MRRHKDANVWPALLQAGLRLGISPSEFWRLSLREWQALAGARTSVFRRSDLSELIALFPDGDG' A
#
# COMPACT_ATOMS: atom_id res chain seq x y z
N MET A 1 7.33 4.49 -24.08
CA MET A 1 6.01 4.17 -23.49
C MET A 1 6.09 2.84 -22.77
N ARG A 2 6.30 2.83 -21.45
CA ARG A 2 6.19 1.62 -20.63
C ARG A 2 4.96 1.81 -19.74
N ARG A 3 3.82 1.23 -20.13
CA ARG A 3 2.74 1.00 -19.16
C ARG A 3 3.28 -0.04 -18.20
N HIS A 4 3.82 0.37 -17.06
CA HIS A 4 3.77 -0.47 -15.87
C HIS A 4 2.27 -0.56 -15.56
N LYS A 5 1.61 -1.57 -16.12
CA LYS A 5 0.29 -1.97 -15.64
C LYS A 5 0.59 -2.46 -14.22
N ASP A 6 0.34 -1.60 -13.24
CA ASP A 6 0.74 -1.79 -11.86
C ASP A 6 0.42 -3.22 -11.46
N ALA A 7 1.46 -4.03 -11.27
CA ALA A 7 1.28 -5.37 -10.79
C ALA A 7 0.61 -5.21 -9.44
N ASN A 8 -0.67 -5.57 -9.38
CA ASN A 8 -1.45 -5.50 -8.16
C ASN A 8 -0.65 -6.22 -7.08
N VAL A 9 -0.08 -5.44 -6.17
CA VAL A 9 0.89 -5.89 -5.14
C VAL A 9 0.16 -6.53 -3.96
N TRP A 10 -1.15 -6.27 -3.84
CA TRP A 10 -1.99 -6.76 -2.75
C TRP A 10 -2.03 -8.29 -2.62
N PRO A 11 -2.18 -9.09 -3.68
CA PRO A 11 -2.13 -10.55 -3.58
C PRO A 11 -0.78 -11.04 -3.06
N ALA A 12 0.34 -10.43 -3.48
CA ALA A 12 1.67 -10.83 -3.04
C ALA A 12 1.89 -10.53 -1.55
N LEU A 13 1.42 -9.36 -1.07
CA LEU A 13 1.50 -8.99 0.35
C LEU A 13 0.56 -9.85 1.21
N LEU A 14 -0.64 -10.19 0.73
CA LEU A 14 -1.53 -11.12 1.43
C LEU A 14 -0.91 -12.52 1.54
N GLN A 15 -0.30 -13.02 0.47
CA GLN A 15 0.43 -14.30 0.50
C GLN A 15 1.61 -14.28 1.48
N ALA A 16 2.33 -13.16 1.57
CA ALA A 16 3.39 -13.00 2.58
C ALA A 16 2.81 -13.05 4.01
N GLY A 17 1.69 -12.36 4.26
CA GLY A 17 1.00 -12.39 5.55
C GLY A 17 0.53 -13.80 5.94
N LEU A 18 -0.06 -14.55 5.00
CA LEU A 18 -0.48 -15.94 5.23
C LEU A 18 0.70 -16.84 5.60
N ARG A 19 1.86 -16.67 4.95
CA ARG A 19 3.09 -17.43 5.28
C ARG A 19 3.67 -17.08 6.65
N LEU A 20 3.31 -15.93 7.20
CA LEU A 20 3.65 -15.49 8.55
C LEU A 20 2.58 -15.86 9.60
N GLY A 21 1.51 -16.56 9.19
CA GLY A 21 0.42 -16.97 10.08
C GLY A 21 -0.63 -15.89 10.34
N ILE A 22 -0.61 -14.77 9.61
CA ILE A 22 -1.61 -13.70 9.71
C ILE A 22 -2.84 -14.15 8.92
N SER A 23 -3.99 -14.26 9.59
CA SER A 23 -5.25 -14.56 8.90
C SER A 23 -5.70 -13.39 8.01
N PRO A 24 -6.56 -13.62 7.00
CA PRO A 24 -7.05 -12.52 6.15
C PRO A 24 -7.74 -11.39 6.92
N SER A 25 -8.47 -11.71 7.99
CA SER A 25 -9.14 -10.69 8.82
C SER A 25 -8.15 -9.88 9.64
N GLU A 26 -7.10 -10.50 10.16
CA GLU A 26 -6.01 -9.81 10.87
C GLU A 26 -5.19 -8.93 9.93
N PHE A 27 -4.94 -9.41 8.70
CA PHE A 27 -4.24 -8.66 7.66
C PHE A 27 -4.92 -7.32 7.34
N TRP A 28 -6.24 -7.32 7.20
CA TRP A 28 -7.01 -6.08 6.99
C TRP A 28 -7.14 -5.21 8.25
N ARG A 29 -6.82 -5.75 9.44
CA ARG A 29 -6.79 -5.03 10.71
C ARG A 29 -5.41 -4.49 11.07
N LEU A 30 -4.36 -4.84 10.32
CA LEU A 30 -3.01 -4.33 10.58
C LEU A 30 -3.01 -2.80 10.57
N SER A 31 -2.37 -2.22 11.55
CA SER A 31 -2.07 -0.80 11.58
C SER A 31 -1.11 -0.42 10.44
N LEU A 32 -1.09 0.87 10.06
CA LEU A 32 -0.18 1.37 9.03
C LEU A 32 1.30 1.05 9.34
N ARG A 33 1.68 1.03 10.63
CA ARG A 33 3.05 0.71 11.06
C ARG A 33 3.40 -0.75 10.82
N GLU A 34 2.47 -1.66 11.15
CA GLU A 34 2.66 -3.10 10.90
C GLU A 34 2.70 -3.38 9.40
N TRP A 35 1.87 -2.68 8.63
CA TRP A 35 1.90 -2.72 7.17
C TRP A 35 3.25 -2.27 6.59
N GLN A 36 3.81 -1.17 7.09
CA GLN A 36 5.14 -0.70 6.67
C GLN A 36 6.23 -1.72 7.00
N ALA A 37 6.16 -2.35 8.17
CA ALA A 37 7.08 -3.42 8.55
C ALA A 37 6.95 -4.63 7.61
N LEU A 38 5.72 -5.04 7.29
CA LEU A 38 5.43 -6.16 6.38
C LEU A 38 5.92 -5.88 4.95
N ALA A 39 5.73 -4.65 4.45
CA ALA A 39 6.12 -4.25 3.10
C ALA A 39 7.62 -3.94 2.95
N GLY A 40 8.41 -3.96 4.05
CA GLY A 40 9.81 -3.52 4.03
C GLY A 40 9.97 -2.05 3.64
N ALA A 41 8.89 -1.26 3.75
CA ALA A 41 8.88 0.13 3.36
C ALA A 41 9.64 0.96 4.40
N ARG A 42 10.75 1.56 3.99
CA ARG A 42 11.39 2.59 4.80
C ARG A 42 10.46 3.79 4.85
N THR A 43 10.11 4.23 6.06
CA THR A 43 9.33 5.43 6.30
C THR A 43 10.06 6.64 5.75
N SER A 44 9.68 7.11 4.56
CA SER A 44 9.85 8.51 4.22
C SER A 44 8.86 9.31 5.07
N VAL A 45 9.29 10.47 5.55
CA VAL A 45 8.37 11.38 6.25
C VAL A 45 7.35 11.85 5.22
N PHE A 46 6.13 11.34 5.31
CA PHE A 46 5.02 11.78 4.46
C PHE A 46 4.64 13.20 4.86
N ARG A 47 4.88 14.16 3.97
CA ARG A 47 4.61 15.58 4.18
C ARG A 47 3.29 15.97 3.53
N ARG A 48 2.80 17.15 3.91
CA ARG A 48 1.59 17.72 3.31
C ARG A 48 1.73 17.94 1.81
N SER A 49 2.93 18.30 1.33
CA SER A 49 3.26 18.43 -0.10
C SER A 49 3.02 17.13 -0.86
N ASP A 50 3.43 16.00 -0.28
CA ASP A 50 3.35 14.68 -0.92
C ASP A 50 1.88 14.26 -1.10
N LEU A 51 1.03 14.62 -0.13
CA LEU A 51 -0.42 14.44 -0.26
C LEU A 51 -1.01 15.29 -1.39
N SER A 52 -0.60 16.56 -1.51
CA SER A 52 -1.06 17.43 -2.59
C SER A 52 -0.65 16.90 -3.96
N GLU A 53 0.56 16.35 -4.10
CA GLU A 53 1.01 15.68 -5.33
C GLU A 53 0.17 14.44 -5.64
N LEU A 54 -0.13 13.62 -4.63
CA LEU A 54 -0.97 12.42 -4.82
C LEU A 54 -2.38 12.76 -5.31
N ILE A 55 -3.01 13.79 -4.74
CA ILE A 55 -4.35 14.24 -5.17
C ILE A 55 -4.32 14.69 -6.63
N ALA A 56 -3.27 15.40 -7.05
CA ALA A 56 -3.13 15.84 -8.44
C ALA A 56 -2.87 14.67 -9.41
N LEU A 57 -2.15 13.64 -8.97
CA LEU A 57 -1.83 12.45 -9.78
C LEU A 57 -3.02 11.50 -9.92
N PHE A 58 -3.86 11.41 -8.89
CA PHE A 58 -5.01 10.52 -8.84
C PHE A 58 -6.26 11.34 -8.47
N PRO A 59 -6.76 12.18 -9.40
CA PRO A 59 -7.98 12.93 -9.16
C PRO A 59 -9.15 11.95 -8.99
N ASP A 60 -9.99 12.19 -7.98
CA ASP A 60 -11.24 11.47 -7.84
C ASP A 60 -12.06 11.71 -9.12
N GLY A 61 -12.50 10.63 -9.75
CA GLY A 61 -13.41 10.74 -10.90
C GLY A 61 -14.76 11.27 -10.43
N ASP A 62 -15.42 12.07 -11.27
CA ASP A 62 -16.84 12.35 -11.11
C ASP A 62 -17.57 11.00 -11.20
N GLY A 63 -18.12 10.55 -10.07
CA GLY A 63 -18.70 9.21 -9.89
C GLY A 63 -19.88 8.89 -10.81
#